data_AF-A0AA90V2N7-F1
#
_entry.id   AF-A0AA90V2N7-F1
#
_cell.length_a   1.000
_cell.length_b   1.000
_cell.length_c   1.000
_cell.angle_alpha   90.00
_cell.angle_beta   90.00
_cell.angle_gamma   90.00
#
_symmetry.space_group_name_H-M   'P 1'
#
loop_
_entity.id
_entity.type
_entity.pdbx_description
1 polymer ?
#
loop_
_entity_poly.entity_id
_entity_poly.type
_entity_poly.pdbx_seq_one_letter_code
_entity_poly.pdbx_strand_id
1 'polypeptide(L)'
;MKVNVMIWMAIWLIMGCICHSATSYHFYYMEQWSTFYYEGDLAWQTLCKPGGITVLVAEFLQQFFCYGLGPVIFGGLMTLVAWAQSQFVKDAPRYLGCITAVSMLLTLTSSNGSLLSGSVTFVCAMLLVAMVCRAHKILKCLAIVLLLCVVRKDNLVREGNEETALIYLPWATAAVVFLLQIFLRHLKFYKAQSGTASASQLTRKRMALDLGLQLIVVIGASAALFATSYSAKDQYMEKIYYYVRHQQWDEIISRSHSRGSKGNVTFQLCRNMALAEKGELGEKFLMYEQSGMNSIMTTDMNSLQVTMLLTDVFYAMGYVNMSQLCAFESQECIDNKSPYLWQRLVVTNLENGAYAVAEKYIHKLERTLAYRDWARERRKFLYNDAAVRRDPVLGLKRKCIFKGDCLMGRDGFDHDLERIVEACPEHRASLEYLGAMYIVSNQQGKFLRLMKKYKGTKAMPRIPASFEKAMKTFEYQATESIEPIL
;
A
#
# COMPACT_ATOMS: atom_id res chain seq x y z
N MET A 1 -7.00 43.09 -0.39
CA MET A 1 -6.38 42.43 -1.57
C MET A 1 -7.16 41.16 -1.91
N LYS A 2 -7.83 41.12 -3.09
CA LYS A 2 -8.67 40.00 -3.57
C LYS A 2 -7.89 38.66 -3.50
N VAL A 3 -8.60 37.55 -3.23
CA VAL A 3 -8.02 36.20 -3.35
C VAL A 3 -7.58 36.03 -4.80
N ASN A 4 -6.28 35.86 -5.05
CA ASN A 4 -5.78 35.64 -6.40
C ASN A 4 -5.94 34.15 -6.73
N VAL A 5 -7.06 33.82 -7.38
CA VAL A 5 -7.42 32.45 -7.77
C VAL A 5 -6.29 31.79 -8.59
N MET A 6 -5.60 32.56 -9.43
CA MET A 6 -4.48 32.03 -10.24
C MET A 6 -3.31 31.52 -9.38
N ILE A 7 -3.01 32.18 -8.25
CA ILE A 7 -1.92 31.75 -7.37
C ILE A 7 -2.30 30.44 -6.67
N TRP A 8 -3.54 30.32 -6.19
CA TRP A 8 -4.00 29.08 -5.55
C TRP A 8 -4.11 27.91 -6.54
N MET A 9 -4.49 28.19 -7.80
CA MET A 9 -4.40 27.19 -8.87
C MET A 9 -2.96 26.74 -9.13
N ALA A 10 -1.99 27.66 -9.15
CA ALA A 10 -0.58 27.30 -9.29
C ALA A 10 -0.08 26.47 -8.09
N ILE A 11 -0.48 26.81 -6.86
CA ILE A 11 -0.17 26.03 -5.67
C ILE A 11 -0.77 24.62 -5.77
N TRP A 12 -2.01 24.49 -6.22
CA TRP A 12 -2.65 23.18 -6.42
C TRP A 12 -1.89 22.31 -7.41
N LEU A 13 -1.48 22.86 -8.55
CA LEU A 13 -0.66 22.15 -9.52
C LEU A 13 0.69 21.72 -8.93
N ILE A 14 1.37 22.60 -8.19
CA ILE A 14 2.65 22.28 -7.54
C ILE A 14 2.47 21.16 -6.51
N MET A 15 1.43 21.23 -5.67
CA MET A 15 1.15 20.20 -4.67
C MET A 15 0.79 18.86 -5.32
N GLY A 16 0.03 18.89 -6.42
CA GLY A 16 -0.25 17.70 -7.24
C GLY A 16 1.02 17.08 -7.81
N CYS A 17 1.94 17.90 -8.34
CA CYS A 17 3.25 17.43 -8.82
C CYS A 17 4.10 16.81 -7.70
N ILE A 18 4.15 17.43 -6.51
CA ILE A 18 4.86 16.89 -5.35
C ILE A 18 4.28 15.53 -4.96
N CYS A 19 2.95 15.42 -4.86
CA CYS A 19 2.27 14.16 -4.57
C CYS A 19 2.58 13.09 -5.64
N HIS A 20 2.60 13.48 -6.90
CA HIS A 20 2.88 12.56 -8.00
C HIS A 20 4.32 12.03 -7.95
N SER A 21 5.32 12.91 -7.79
CA SER A 21 6.72 12.51 -7.77
C SER A 21 7.08 11.69 -6.54
N ALA A 22 6.53 12.03 -5.37
CA ALA A 22 6.97 11.46 -4.11
C ALA A 22 6.13 10.25 -3.66
N THR A 23 4.87 10.13 -4.10
CA THR A 23 3.89 9.28 -3.39
C THR A 23 2.86 8.58 -4.30
N SER A 24 3.08 8.53 -5.62
CA SER A 24 2.11 7.89 -6.54
C SER A 24 1.79 6.43 -6.19
N TYR A 25 2.80 5.65 -5.80
CA TYR A 25 2.61 4.25 -5.41
C TYR A 25 1.87 4.11 -4.08
N HIS A 26 2.09 5.04 -3.14
CA HIS A 26 1.40 5.08 -1.85
C HIS A 26 -0.11 5.23 -2.01
N PHE A 27 -0.57 6.14 -2.88
CA PHE A 27 -2.01 6.33 -3.13
C PHE A 27 -2.66 5.07 -3.70
N TYR A 28 -2.03 4.45 -4.69
CA TYR A 28 -2.51 3.18 -5.22
C TYR A 28 -2.55 2.11 -4.14
N TYR A 29 -1.49 2.02 -3.33
CA TYR A 29 -1.40 1.07 -2.24
C TYR A 29 -2.53 1.25 -1.22
N MET A 30 -2.79 2.47 -0.76
CA MET A 30 -3.88 2.78 0.18
C MET A 30 -5.25 2.29 -0.30
N GLU A 31 -5.57 2.46 -1.58
CA GLU A 31 -6.84 1.99 -2.15
C GLU A 31 -7.01 0.48 -2.04
N GLN A 32 -5.92 -0.28 -2.10
CA GLN A 32 -5.98 -1.72 -1.91
C GLN A 32 -6.40 -2.12 -0.50
N TRP A 33 -6.16 -1.28 0.50
CA TRP A 33 -6.55 -1.56 1.87
C TRP A 33 -8.02 -1.28 2.16
N SER A 34 -8.60 -0.28 1.49
CA SER A 34 -9.98 0.12 1.68
C SER A 34 -10.48 0.89 0.46
N THR A 35 -11.75 0.73 0.12
CA THR A 35 -12.39 1.48 -0.96
C THR A 35 -13.83 1.80 -0.57
N PHE A 36 -14.49 2.65 -1.35
CA PHE A 36 -15.88 3.00 -1.11
C PHE A 36 -16.84 1.92 -1.62
N TYR A 37 -17.72 1.45 -0.75
CA TYR A 37 -18.80 0.51 -1.10
C TYR A 37 -20.12 1.27 -1.16
N TYR A 38 -20.81 1.18 -2.30
CA TYR A 38 -22.12 1.77 -2.56
C TYR A 38 -23.23 0.95 -1.86
N GLU A 39 -23.18 0.93 -0.53
CA GLU A 39 -24.12 0.26 0.37
C GLU A 39 -24.78 1.27 1.31
N GLY A 40 -26.09 1.48 1.15
CA GLY A 40 -26.84 2.45 1.95
C GLY A 40 -26.74 2.19 3.45
N ASP A 41 -26.88 0.92 3.87
CA ASP A 41 -26.86 0.55 5.29
C ASP A 41 -25.49 0.82 5.94
N LEU A 42 -24.40 0.43 5.27
CA LEU A 42 -23.03 0.65 5.75
C LEU A 42 -22.71 2.16 5.80
N ALA A 43 -23.13 2.90 4.77
CA ALA A 43 -22.95 4.35 4.74
C ALA A 43 -23.71 5.04 5.88
N TRP A 44 -24.95 4.61 6.15
CA TRP A 44 -25.75 5.12 7.26
C TRP A 44 -25.13 4.82 8.62
N GLN A 45 -24.71 3.57 8.84
CA GLN A 45 -24.02 3.17 10.08
C GLN A 45 -22.75 3.98 10.32
N THR A 46 -22.00 4.28 9.26
CA THR A 46 -20.79 5.10 9.36
C THR A 46 -21.15 6.55 9.66
N LEU A 47 -22.17 7.10 9.00
CA LEU A 47 -22.64 8.47 9.21
C LEU A 47 -23.12 8.74 10.64
N CYS A 48 -23.76 7.75 11.27
CA CYS A 48 -24.22 7.85 12.66
C CYS A 48 -23.08 7.89 13.69
N LYS A 49 -21.84 7.50 13.31
CA LYS A 49 -20.69 7.59 14.20
C LYS A 49 -20.13 9.02 14.22
N PRO A 50 -19.65 9.53 15.37
CA PRO A 50 -18.96 10.82 15.44
C PRO A 50 -17.77 10.87 14.47
N GLY A 51 -17.70 11.90 13.63
CA GLY A 51 -16.71 12.02 12.56
C GLY A 51 -16.95 11.12 11.34
N GLY A 52 -18.07 10.39 11.29
CA GLY A 52 -18.43 9.50 10.19
C GLY A 52 -18.47 10.17 8.81
N ILE A 53 -18.82 11.46 8.75
CA ILE A 53 -18.80 12.25 7.51
C ILE A 53 -17.39 12.29 6.90
N THR A 54 -16.34 12.48 7.72
CA THR A 54 -14.97 12.58 7.20
C THR A 54 -14.45 11.22 6.73
N VAL A 55 -14.88 10.14 7.39
CA VAL A 55 -14.63 8.76 6.96
C VAL A 55 -15.28 8.48 5.61
N LEU A 56 -16.57 8.78 5.45
CA LEU A 56 -17.29 8.57 4.19
C LEU A 56 -16.69 9.38 3.04
N VAL A 57 -16.37 10.66 3.28
CA VAL A 57 -15.70 11.50 2.27
C VAL A 57 -14.33 10.92 1.92
N ALA A 58 -13.56 10.46 2.89
CA ALA A 58 -12.25 9.87 2.63
C ALA A 58 -12.36 8.59 1.81
N GLU A 59 -13.21 7.63 2.20
CA GLU A 59 -13.42 6.40 1.44
C GLU A 59 -13.91 6.70 0.01
N PHE A 60 -14.85 7.64 -0.13
CA PHE A 60 -15.33 8.09 -1.44
C PHE A 60 -14.21 8.70 -2.30
N LEU A 61 -13.31 9.49 -1.73
CA LEU A 61 -12.17 10.05 -2.47
C LEU A 61 -11.12 8.97 -2.80
N GLN A 62 -10.90 8.03 -1.88
CA GLN A 62 -9.90 6.96 -2.00
C GLN A 62 -10.19 6.01 -3.17
N GLN A 63 -11.47 5.76 -3.50
CA GLN A 63 -11.83 4.89 -4.63
C GLN A 63 -11.23 5.35 -5.97
N PHE A 64 -10.93 6.64 -6.13
CA PHE A 64 -10.37 7.18 -7.37
C PHE A 64 -8.84 6.97 -7.48
N PHE A 65 -8.19 6.53 -6.41
CA PHE A 65 -6.74 6.32 -6.40
C PHE A 65 -6.33 5.13 -7.27
N CYS A 66 -7.23 4.15 -7.47
CA CYS A 66 -7.03 3.06 -8.42
C CYS A 66 -6.87 3.56 -9.88
N TYR A 67 -7.44 4.73 -10.22
CA TYR A 67 -7.33 5.37 -11.53
C TYR A 67 -6.16 6.37 -11.63
N GLY A 68 -5.29 6.45 -10.60
CA GLY A 68 -4.15 7.36 -10.59
C GLY A 68 -4.49 8.82 -10.27
N LEU A 69 -5.72 9.12 -9.84
CA LEU A 69 -6.15 10.49 -9.49
C LEU A 69 -5.71 10.92 -8.07
N GLY A 70 -5.07 10.04 -7.30
CA GLY A 70 -4.65 10.30 -5.93
C GLY A 70 -3.83 11.58 -5.74
N PRO A 71 -2.76 11.81 -6.53
CA PRO A 71 -1.98 13.04 -6.42
C PRO A 71 -2.78 14.33 -6.62
N VAL A 72 -3.74 14.32 -7.55
CA VAL A 72 -4.58 15.48 -7.87
C VAL A 72 -5.57 15.76 -6.75
N ILE A 73 -6.23 14.72 -6.25
CA ILE A 73 -7.20 14.79 -5.15
C ILE A 73 -6.50 15.25 -3.87
N PHE A 74 -5.40 14.60 -3.49
CA PHE A 74 -4.68 14.92 -2.27
C PHE A 74 -4.00 16.29 -2.35
N GLY A 75 -3.43 16.65 -3.51
CA GLY A 75 -2.95 18.02 -3.77
C GLY A 75 -4.05 19.08 -3.59
N GLY A 76 -5.30 18.74 -3.93
CA GLY A 76 -6.47 19.56 -3.64
C GLY A 76 -6.71 19.76 -2.14
N LEU A 77 -6.69 18.67 -1.37
CA LEU A 77 -6.81 18.71 0.10
C LEU A 77 -5.69 19.54 0.74
N MET A 78 -4.44 19.35 0.30
CA MET A 78 -3.28 20.15 0.73
C MET A 78 -3.48 21.64 0.46
N THR A 79 -4.01 21.98 -0.71
CA THR A 79 -4.28 23.37 -1.09
C THR A 79 -5.39 23.98 -0.24
N LEU A 80 -6.44 23.22 0.09
CA LEU A 80 -7.52 23.65 0.98
C LEU A 80 -7.00 23.97 2.39
N VAL A 81 -6.08 23.14 2.93
CA VAL A 81 -5.42 23.39 4.22
C VAL A 81 -4.63 24.69 4.19
N ALA A 82 -3.75 24.85 3.20
CA ALA A 82 -2.93 26.06 3.07
C ALA A 82 -3.80 27.32 2.89
N TRP A 83 -4.87 27.20 2.11
CA TRP A 83 -5.85 28.28 1.92
C TRP A 83 -6.60 28.62 3.21
N ALA A 84 -7.07 27.62 3.96
CA ALA A 84 -7.79 27.82 5.21
C ALA A 84 -6.92 28.57 6.23
N GLN A 85 -5.67 28.14 6.42
CA GLN A 85 -4.72 28.81 7.31
C GLN A 85 -4.36 30.23 6.88
N SER A 86 -4.38 30.53 5.57
CA SER A 86 -4.20 31.91 5.08
C SER A 86 -5.30 32.86 5.57
N GLN A 87 -6.44 32.34 6.04
CA GLN A 87 -7.55 33.13 6.57
C GLN A 87 -7.45 33.40 8.08
N PHE A 88 -6.61 32.68 8.84
CA PHE A 88 -6.58 32.76 10.30
C PHE A 88 -6.23 34.16 10.80
N VAL A 89 -5.18 34.75 10.23
CA VAL A 89 -4.69 36.08 10.63
C VAL A 89 -4.86 37.08 9.48
N LYS A 90 -5.60 38.17 9.71
CA LYS A 90 -5.75 39.25 8.72
C LYS A 90 -4.40 39.91 8.43
N ASP A 91 -4.11 40.17 7.16
CA ASP A 91 -2.91 40.87 6.67
C ASP A 91 -1.56 40.18 6.99
N ALA A 92 -1.58 38.93 7.44
CA ALA A 92 -0.41 38.10 7.62
C ALA A 92 0.09 37.48 6.30
N PRO A 93 1.35 36.98 6.27
CA PRO A 93 1.86 36.06 5.24
C PRO A 93 0.88 34.93 4.89
N ARG A 94 0.45 34.87 3.62
CA ARG A 94 -0.64 33.97 3.18
C ARG A 94 -0.18 32.56 2.83
N TYR A 95 1.09 32.35 2.52
CA TYR A 95 1.57 31.09 1.93
C TYR A 95 2.31 30.17 2.92
N LEU A 96 2.49 30.61 4.17
CA LEU A 96 3.14 29.79 5.20
C LEU A 96 2.37 28.49 5.51
N GLY A 97 1.06 28.46 5.26
CA GLY A 97 0.24 27.25 5.43
C GLY A 97 0.63 26.09 4.50
N CYS A 98 1.43 26.34 3.46
CA CYS A 98 2.01 25.27 2.65
C CYS A 98 2.90 24.33 3.46
N ILE A 99 3.53 24.81 4.56
CA ILE A 99 4.33 23.96 5.46
C ILE A 99 3.43 22.93 6.14
N THR A 100 2.27 23.36 6.63
CA THR A 100 1.29 22.47 7.25
C THR A 100 0.73 21.48 6.22
N ALA A 101 0.47 21.93 4.99
CA ALA A 101 0.03 21.06 3.92
C ALA A 101 1.06 19.94 3.63
N VAL A 102 2.36 20.28 3.56
CA VAL A 102 3.44 19.29 3.39
C VAL A 102 3.52 18.33 4.58
N SER A 103 3.39 18.82 5.81
CA SER A 103 3.36 17.92 6.98
C SER A 103 2.19 16.93 6.95
N MET A 104 1.02 17.33 6.43
CA MET A 104 -0.13 16.43 6.26
C MET A 104 0.18 15.29 5.27
N LEU A 105 0.84 15.61 4.14
CA LEU A 105 1.31 14.58 3.20
C LEU A 105 2.28 13.61 3.86
N LEU A 106 3.26 14.14 4.59
CA LEU A 106 4.29 13.32 5.22
C LEU A 106 3.69 12.39 6.29
N THR A 107 2.78 12.88 7.12
CA THR A 107 2.06 12.04 8.09
C THR A 107 1.33 10.89 7.41
N LEU A 108 0.65 11.14 6.29
CA LEU A 108 -0.03 10.08 5.54
C LEU A 108 0.97 9.03 5.03
N THR A 109 2.10 9.47 4.48
CA THR A 109 3.05 8.57 3.79
C THR A 109 4.08 7.92 4.70
N SER A 110 4.23 8.43 5.92
CA SER A 110 5.22 7.95 6.89
C SER A 110 4.84 6.65 7.59
N SER A 111 3.54 6.32 7.62
CA SER A 111 3.04 5.10 8.22
C SER A 111 1.86 4.59 7.40
N ASN A 112 1.91 3.30 7.04
CA ASN A 112 0.80 2.62 6.39
C ASN A 112 -0.46 2.50 7.28
N GLY A 113 -0.34 2.82 8.57
CA GLY A 113 -1.48 2.89 9.49
C GLY A 113 -2.26 4.20 9.42
N SER A 114 -1.70 5.25 8.82
CA SER A 114 -2.34 6.55 8.66
C SER A 114 -3.49 6.47 7.66
N LEU A 115 -4.68 6.91 8.06
CA LEU A 115 -5.87 6.87 7.22
C LEU A 115 -6.08 8.19 6.47
N LEU A 116 -6.62 8.12 5.24
CA LEU A 116 -7.03 9.31 4.49
C LEU A 116 -8.10 10.12 5.25
N SER A 117 -8.95 9.45 6.04
CA SER A 117 -9.92 10.09 6.93
C SER A 117 -9.27 11.05 7.92
N GLY A 118 -8.02 10.80 8.33
CA GLY A 118 -7.28 11.71 9.20
C GLY A 118 -6.94 13.03 8.52
N SER A 119 -6.49 12.94 7.26
CA SER A 119 -6.23 14.11 6.42
C SER A 119 -7.51 14.90 6.12
N VAL A 120 -8.61 14.22 5.80
CA VAL A 120 -9.92 14.88 5.57
C VAL A 120 -10.42 15.56 6.85
N THR A 121 -10.29 14.89 8.00
CA THR A 121 -10.61 15.44 9.32
C THR A 121 -9.81 16.71 9.60
N PHE A 122 -8.52 16.69 9.31
CA PHE A 122 -7.65 17.84 9.47
C PHE A 122 -8.04 19.01 8.55
N VAL A 123 -8.35 18.74 7.27
CA VAL A 123 -8.86 19.75 6.33
C VAL A 123 -10.14 20.39 6.86
N CYS A 124 -11.11 19.58 7.29
CA CYS A 124 -12.35 20.06 7.89
C CYS A 124 -12.07 20.94 9.12
N ALA A 125 -11.19 20.51 10.03
CA ALA A 125 -10.83 21.29 11.21
C ALA A 125 -10.21 22.65 10.84
N MET A 126 -9.28 22.69 9.87
CA MET A 126 -8.68 23.95 9.41
C MET A 126 -9.72 24.90 8.80
N LEU A 127 -10.67 24.38 8.01
CA LEU A 127 -11.76 25.17 7.44
C LEU A 127 -12.70 25.72 8.52
N LEU A 128 -13.05 24.91 9.53
CA LEU A 128 -13.86 25.34 10.68
C LEU A 128 -13.16 26.46 11.47
N VAL A 129 -11.85 26.34 11.75
CA VAL A 129 -11.06 27.40 12.40
C VAL A 129 -11.05 28.68 11.57
N ALA A 130 -10.87 28.57 10.24
CA ALA A 130 -10.93 29.71 9.33
C ALA A 130 -12.29 30.43 9.41
N MET A 131 -13.39 29.67 9.49
CA MET A 131 -14.73 30.22 9.70
C MET A 131 -14.86 30.92 11.06
N VAL A 132 -14.35 30.34 12.14
CA VAL A 132 -14.35 30.99 13.48
C VAL A 132 -13.61 32.34 13.45
N CYS A 133 -12.49 32.42 12.72
CA CYS A 133 -11.70 33.65 12.59
C CYS A 133 -12.41 34.75 11.78
N ARG A 134 -13.26 34.40 10.80
CA ARG A 134 -13.79 35.34 9.79
C ARG A 134 -15.30 35.56 9.80
N ALA A 135 -16.10 34.65 10.35
CA ALA A 135 -17.56 34.67 10.23
C ALA A 135 -18.27 35.48 11.34
N HIS A 136 -19.57 35.71 11.16
CA HIS A 136 -20.46 36.32 12.15
C HIS A 136 -20.73 35.38 13.35
N LYS A 137 -21.17 35.93 14.49
CA LYS A 137 -21.26 35.24 15.79
C LYS A 137 -21.94 33.86 15.72
N ILE A 138 -23.06 33.73 15.01
CA ILE A 138 -23.82 32.48 14.89
C ILE A 138 -23.00 31.37 14.21
N LEU A 139 -22.31 31.69 13.11
CA LEU A 139 -21.46 30.73 12.39
C LEU A 139 -20.25 30.29 13.23
N LYS A 140 -19.77 31.14 14.14
CA LYS A 140 -18.67 30.77 15.06
C LYS A 140 -19.13 29.71 16.06
N CYS A 141 -20.29 29.90 16.68
CA CYS A 141 -20.86 28.93 17.61
C CYS A 141 -21.08 27.57 16.92
N LEU A 142 -21.66 27.58 15.71
CA LEU A 142 -21.83 26.37 14.91
C LEU A 142 -20.49 25.69 14.58
N ALA A 143 -19.48 26.47 14.16
CA ALA A 143 -18.17 25.92 13.81
C ALA A 143 -17.44 25.29 15.01
N ILE A 144 -17.58 25.87 16.22
CA ILE A 144 -17.01 25.30 17.46
C ILE A 144 -17.65 23.94 17.77
N VAL A 145 -18.99 23.85 17.68
CA VAL A 145 -19.71 22.58 17.91
C VAL A 145 -19.27 21.52 16.89
N LEU A 146 -19.20 21.87 15.61
CA LEU A 146 -18.73 20.96 14.57
C LEU A 146 -17.29 20.50 14.79
N LEU A 147 -16.41 21.37 15.28
CA LEU A 147 -15.00 21.03 15.51
C LEU A 147 -14.85 19.96 16.59
N LEU A 148 -15.67 20.02 17.65
CA LEU A 148 -15.75 18.99 18.69
C LEU A 148 -16.29 17.65 18.16
N CYS A 149 -17.14 17.67 17.13
CA CYS A 149 -17.69 16.46 16.52
C CYS A 149 -16.78 15.80 15.48
N VAL A 150 -15.81 16.55 14.92
CA VAL A 150 -14.98 16.11 13.79
C VAL A 150 -13.68 15.46 14.24
N VAL A 151 -13.02 15.97 15.29
CA VAL A 151 -11.70 15.49 15.71
C VAL A 151 -11.84 14.29 16.64
N ARG A 152 -11.50 13.09 16.14
CA ARG A 152 -11.49 11.86 16.93
C ARG A 152 -10.34 10.96 16.50
N LYS A 153 -9.72 10.29 17.49
CA LYS A 153 -8.56 9.39 17.29
C LYS A 153 -8.84 8.30 16.25
N ASP A 154 -10.01 7.67 16.34
CA ASP A 154 -10.43 6.55 15.48
C ASP A 154 -10.45 6.92 13.99
N ASN A 155 -10.46 8.21 13.65
CA ASN A 155 -10.41 8.69 12.27
C ASN A 155 -8.98 8.90 11.75
N LEU A 156 -7.97 8.96 12.63
CA LEU A 156 -6.60 9.34 12.28
C LEU A 156 -5.74 8.12 11.91
N VAL A 157 -5.93 7.01 12.63
CA VAL A 157 -5.10 5.80 12.51
C VAL A 157 -6.00 4.58 12.54
N ARG A 158 -5.64 3.55 11.80
CA ARG A 158 -6.30 2.25 11.90
C ARG A 158 -6.14 1.65 13.31
N GLU A 159 -7.21 1.05 13.81
CA GLU A 159 -7.21 0.34 15.09
C GLU A 159 -6.08 -0.72 15.14
N GLY A 160 -5.39 -0.82 16.28
CA GLY A 160 -4.32 -1.79 16.51
C GLY A 160 -2.90 -1.32 16.17
N ASN A 161 -2.71 -0.18 15.48
CA ASN A 161 -1.37 0.39 15.25
C ASN A 161 -0.92 1.30 16.41
N GLU A 162 0.38 1.29 16.71
CA GLU A 162 0.96 2.18 17.72
C GLU A 162 0.82 3.66 17.34
N GLU A 163 0.48 4.49 18.34
CA GLU A 163 0.43 5.94 18.18
C GLU A 163 1.84 6.50 18.01
N THR A 164 2.22 6.79 16.77
CA THR A 164 3.44 7.56 16.51
C THR A 164 3.17 9.05 16.70
N ALA A 165 4.08 9.77 17.36
CA ALA A 165 3.99 11.23 17.53
C ALA A 165 3.80 11.98 16.19
N LEU A 166 4.18 11.34 15.08
CA LEU A 166 4.08 11.84 13.72
C LEU A 166 2.64 12.07 13.23
N ILE A 167 1.65 11.41 13.83
CA ILE A 167 0.22 11.63 13.55
C ILE A 167 -0.19 13.07 13.90
N TYR A 168 0.41 13.63 14.96
CA TYR A 168 0.12 14.98 15.43
C TYR A 168 0.98 16.05 14.75
N LEU A 169 1.89 15.66 13.84
CA LEU A 169 2.75 16.59 13.12
C LEU A 169 1.97 17.70 12.39
N PRO A 170 0.86 17.45 11.67
CA PRO A 170 0.13 18.50 10.96
C PRO A 170 -0.52 19.50 11.92
N TRP A 171 -0.94 19.03 13.09
CA TRP A 171 -1.50 19.87 14.15
C TRP A 171 -0.42 20.76 14.78
N ALA A 172 0.76 20.19 15.07
CA ALA A 172 1.89 20.93 15.61
C ALA A 172 2.40 21.99 14.62
N THR A 173 2.58 21.64 13.35
CA THR A 173 3.00 22.61 12.32
C THR A 173 1.95 23.69 12.11
N ALA A 174 0.65 23.36 12.21
CA ALA A 174 -0.42 24.36 12.11
C ALA A 174 -0.35 25.41 13.24
N ALA A 175 -0.09 24.97 14.48
CA ALA A 175 0.10 25.87 15.61
C ALA A 175 1.33 26.77 15.41
N VAL A 176 2.46 26.20 14.97
CA VAL A 176 3.70 26.95 14.69
C VAL A 176 3.49 27.98 13.58
N VAL A 177 2.84 27.60 12.47
CA VAL A 177 2.53 28.51 11.37
C VAL A 177 1.63 29.65 11.84
N PHE A 178 0.63 29.36 12.67
CA PHE A 178 -0.26 30.37 13.24
C PHE A 178 0.49 31.40 14.11
N LEU A 179 1.37 30.92 15.01
CA LEU A 179 2.23 31.80 15.83
C LEU A 179 3.17 32.64 14.97
N LEU A 180 3.75 32.04 13.93
CA LEU A 180 4.62 32.74 12.98
C LEU A 180 3.86 33.82 12.20
N GLN A 181 2.62 33.56 11.80
CA GLN A 181 1.75 34.54 11.14
C GLN A 181 1.45 35.74 12.06
N ILE A 182 1.15 35.48 13.35
CA ILE A 182 0.93 36.55 14.34
C ILE A 182 2.20 37.38 14.50
N PHE A 183 3.34 36.73 14.71
CA PHE A 183 4.63 37.40 14.90
C PHE A 183 5.01 38.28 13.69
N LEU A 184 4.92 37.74 12.47
CA LEU A 184 5.23 38.47 11.25
C LEU A 184 4.25 39.62 10.99
N ARG A 185 2.98 39.48 11.39
CA ARG A 185 2.02 40.60 11.35
C ARG A 185 2.43 41.72 12.32
N HIS A 186 2.81 41.38 13.55
CA HIS A 186 3.28 42.37 14.53
C HIS A 186 4.52 43.11 14.04
N LEU A 187 5.51 42.39 13.45
CA LEU A 187 6.69 43.01 12.86
C LEU A 187 6.35 43.96 11.70
N LYS A 188 5.41 43.58 10.83
CA LYS A 188 4.94 44.45 9.74
C LYS A 188 4.27 45.72 10.28
N PHE A 189 3.44 45.59 11.31
CA PHE A 189 2.79 46.73 11.96
C PHE A 189 3.79 47.67 12.63
N TYR A 190 4.75 47.11 13.39
CA TYR A 190 5.81 47.88 14.04
C TYR A 190 6.69 48.65 13.03
N LYS A 191 7.11 48.00 11.94
CA LYS A 191 7.88 48.64 10.87
C LYS A 191 7.09 49.68 10.07
N ALA A 192 5.78 49.51 9.94
CA ALA A 192 4.91 50.50 9.32
C ALA A 192 4.77 51.76 10.18
N GLN A 193 4.84 51.60 11.51
CA GLN A 193 4.77 52.70 12.48
C GLN A 193 6.10 53.46 12.62
N SER A 194 7.24 52.83 12.34
CA SER A 194 8.59 53.42 12.49
C SER A 194 9.20 54.04 11.23
N GLY A 195 8.52 54.04 10.07
CA GLY A 195 9.10 54.50 8.79
C GLY A 195 8.21 55.43 7.97
N THR A 196 8.69 56.66 7.73
CA THR A 196 8.20 57.60 6.70
C THR A 196 8.64 57.11 5.30
N ALA A 197 7.75 56.59 4.45
CA ALA A 197 8.11 56.32 3.04
C ALA A 197 6.94 56.32 2.05
N SER A 198 7.18 57.00 0.93
CA SER A 198 6.36 57.21 -0.29
C SER A 198 5.85 55.93 -0.98
N ALA A 199 4.73 56.06 -1.71
CA ALA A 199 3.58 55.15 -1.60
C ALA A 199 3.32 54.12 -2.74
N SER A 200 4.01 54.08 -3.88
CA SER A 200 3.54 53.22 -5.01
C SER A 200 4.56 52.27 -5.69
N GLN A 201 5.83 52.65 -5.85
CA GLN A 201 6.84 51.79 -6.50
C GLN A 201 7.63 50.90 -5.52
N LEU A 202 7.88 51.41 -4.31
CA LEU A 202 8.59 50.69 -3.24
C LEU A 202 7.77 49.49 -2.72
N THR A 203 6.45 49.57 -2.84
CA THR A 203 5.47 48.57 -2.41
C THR A 203 5.57 47.27 -3.22
N ARG A 204 5.79 47.34 -4.54
CA ARG A 204 5.91 46.13 -5.37
C ARG A 204 7.20 45.36 -5.11
N LYS A 205 8.34 46.04 -4.95
CA LYS A 205 9.62 45.42 -4.55
C LYS A 205 9.56 44.82 -3.14
N ARG A 206 8.94 45.51 -2.17
CA ARG A 206 8.73 44.98 -0.80
C ARG A 206 7.79 43.77 -0.78
N MET A 207 6.71 43.77 -1.58
CA MET A 207 5.82 42.61 -1.71
C MET A 207 6.55 41.40 -2.34
N ALA A 208 7.40 41.63 -3.34
CA ALA A 208 8.21 40.57 -3.94
C ALA A 208 9.24 39.99 -2.93
N LEU A 209 9.89 40.83 -2.12
CA LEU A 209 10.80 40.39 -1.07
C LEU A 209 10.09 39.59 0.03
N ASP A 210 8.91 40.03 0.48
CA ASP A 210 8.10 39.30 1.47
C ASP A 210 7.61 37.95 0.96
N LEU A 211 7.25 37.87 -0.33
CA LEU A 211 6.93 36.62 -1.00
C LEU A 211 8.16 35.71 -1.11
N GLY A 212 9.31 36.27 -1.51
CA GLY A 212 10.58 35.53 -1.60
C GLY A 212 11.00 34.94 -0.26
N LEU A 213 10.88 35.70 0.83
CA LEU A 213 11.17 35.21 2.19
C LEU A 213 10.22 34.09 2.60
N GLN A 214 8.91 34.22 2.32
CA GLN A 214 7.94 33.15 2.58
C GLN A 214 8.29 31.88 1.80
N LEU A 215 8.67 32.00 0.53
CA LEU A 215 9.07 30.85 -0.28
C LEU A 215 10.31 30.16 0.30
N ILE A 216 11.33 30.92 0.72
CA ILE A 216 12.53 30.35 1.36
C ILE A 216 12.15 29.58 2.62
N VAL A 217 11.32 30.16 3.49
CA VAL A 217 10.87 29.50 4.74
C VAL A 217 10.05 28.25 4.43
N VAL A 218 9.12 28.31 3.47
CA VAL A 218 8.30 27.16 3.08
C VAL A 218 9.17 26.05 2.51
N ILE A 219 10.09 26.36 1.59
CA ILE A 219 10.99 25.38 0.97
C ILE A 219 11.91 24.76 2.03
N GLY A 220 12.55 25.58 2.86
CA GLY A 220 13.46 25.12 3.91
C GLY A 220 12.76 24.23 4.94
N ALA A 221 11.59 24.64 5.43
CA ALA A 221 10.81 23.84 6.38
C ALA A 221 10.29 22.55 5.74
N SER A 222 9.80 22.60 4.49
CA SER A 222 9.36 21.41 3.77
C SER A 222 10.51 20.42 3.57
N ALA A 223 11.68 20.89 3.14
CA ALA A 223 12.86 20.05 2.97
C ALA A 223 13.30 19.39 4.30
N ALA A 224 13.27 20.13 5.41
CA ALA A 224 13.55 19.57 6.73
C ALA A 224 12.54 18.48 7.14
N LEU A 225 11.24 18.72 6.91
CA LEU A 225 10.20 17.72 7.21
C LEU A 225 10.34 16.46 6.35
N PHE A 226 10.64 16.62 5.05
CA PHE A 226 10.94 15.49 4.17
C PHE A 226 12.16 14.72 4.67
N ALA A 227 13.25 15.40 5.02
CA ALA A 227 14.47 14.73 5.50
C ALA A 227 14.27 13.92 6.80
N THR A 228 13.34 14.32 7.68
CA THR A 228 13.08 13.62 8.94
C THR A 228 12.02 12.53 8.85
N SER A 229 11.07 12.64 7.91
CA SER A 229 9.89 11.76 7.85
C SER A 229 9.90 10.78 6.67
N TYR A 230 10.78 10.98 5.69
CA TYR A 230 10.84 10.18 4.47
C TYR A 230 11.55 8.84 4.69
N SER A 231 10.85 7.74 4.43
CA SER A 231 11.42 6.39 4.43
C SER A 231 11.62 5.88 3.01
N ALA A 232 12.86 5.85 2.55
CA ALA A 232 13.19 5.30 1.22
C ALA A 232 12.85 3.80 1.10
N LYS A 233 12.89 3.07 2.22
CA LYS A 233 12.62 1.62 2.26
C LYS A 233 11.14 1.34 2.03
N ASP A 234 10.25 2.09 2.68
CA ASP A 234 8.81 1.86 2.58
C ASP A 234 8.30 2.23 1.19
N GLN A 235 8.74 3.38 0.65
CA GLN A 235 8.41 3.76 -0.72
C GLN A 235 8.91 2.76 -1.77
N TYR A 236 10.09 2.20 -1.55
CA TYR A 236 10.61 1.14 -2.41
C TYR A 236 9.67 -0.07 -2.39
N MET A 237 9.21 -0.52 -1.21
CA MET A 237 8.32 -1.67 -1.09
C MET A 237 6.92 -1.40 -1.66
N GLU A 238 6.35 -0.22 -1.48
CA GLU A 238 5.08 0.16 -2.13
C GLU A 238 5.16 0.05 -3.66
N LYS A 239 6.28 0.48 -4.23
CA LYS A 239 6.55 0.32 -5.66
C LYS A 239 6.65 -1.15 -6.06
N ILE A 240 7.27 -2.00 -5.24
CA ILE A 240 7.30 -3.45 -5.50
C ILE A 240 5.90 -4.07 -5.41
N TYR A 241 5.08 -3.69 -4.43
CA TYR A 241 3.69 -4.15 -4.33
C TYR A 241 2.85 -3.72 -5.53
N TYR A 242 3.06 -2.50 -6.04
CA TYR A 242 2.44 -2.07 -7.30
C TYR A 242 2.79 -3.03 -8.45
N TYR A 243 4.06 -3.42 -8.58
CA TYR A 243 4.50 -4.35 -9.62
C TYR A 243 3.94 -5.76 -9.46
N VAL A 244 3.87 -6.27 -8.23
CA VAL A 244 3.23 -7.56 -7.94
C VAL A 244 1.78 -7.53 -8.42
N ARG A 245 1.05 -6.48 -8.07
CA ARG A 245 -0.38 -6.35 -8.35
C ARG A 245 -0.70 -6.19 -9.84
N HIS A 246 0.20 -5.57 -10.59
CA HIS A 246 0.09 -5.43 -12.05
C HIS A 246 0.82 -6.52 -12.83
N GLN A 247 1.33 -7.56 -12.14
CA GLN A 247 2.07 -8.67 -12.75
C GLN A 247 3.27 -8.21 -13.59
N GLN A 248 3.93 -7.11 -13.19
CA GLN A 248 5.10 -6.56 -13.85
C GLN A 248 6.37 -7.28 -13.38
N TRP A 249 6.46 -8.58 -13.68
CA TRP A 249 7.50 -9.48 -13.17
C TRP A 249 8.92 -9.05 -13.55
N ASP A 250 9.11 -8.56 -14.78
CA ASP A 250 10.41 -8.08 -15.25
C ASP A 250 10.90 -6.85 -14.47
N GLU A 251 10.00 -5.97 -14.04
CA GLU A 251 10.34 -4.82 -13.20
C GLU A 251 10.83 -5.25 -11.81
N ILE A 252 10.26 -6.32 -11.25
CA ILE A 252 10.73 -6.89 -9.97
C ILE A 252 12.10 -7.54 -10.15
N ILE A 253 12.26 -8.38 -11.17
CA ILE A 253 13.50 -9.14 -11.41
C ILE A 253 14.68 -8.19 -11.70
N SER A 254 14.49 -7.17 -12.55
CA SER A 254 15.53 -6.18 -12.88
C SER A 254 16.04 -5.39 -11.67
N ARG A 255 15.24 -5.29 -10.60
CA ARG A 255 15.61 -4.58 -9.36
C ARG A 255 16.34 -5.44 -8.35
N SER A 256 16.67 -6.69 -8.67
CA SER A 256 17.32 -7.62 -7.76
C SER A 256 18.68 -7.14 -7.24
N HIS A 257 19.36 -6.26 -7.96
CA HIS A 257 20.64 -5.66 -7.57
C HIS A 257 20.53 -4.22 -7.02
N SER A 258 19.31 -3.73 -6.80
CA SER A 258 19.11 -2.38 -6.27
C SER A 258 19.48 -2.30 -4.78
N ARG A 259 19.73 -1.09 -4.27
CA ARG A 259 20.02 -0.89 -2.84
C ARG A 259 18.86 -1.34 -1.94
N GLY A 260 17.61 -1.24 -2.41
CA GLY A 260 16.42 -1.62 -1.65
C GLY A 260 16.14 -3.13 -1.58
N SER A 261 16.75 -3.94 -2.47
CA SER A 261 16.57 -5.39 -2.51
C SER A 261 17.55 -6.16 -1.63
N LYS A 262 18.76 -5.62 -1.40
CA LYS A 262 19.83 -6.33 -0.71
C LYS A 262 19.44 -6.68 0.73
N GLY A 263 19.54 -7.97 1.10
CA GLY A 263 19.15 -8.48 2.42
C GLY A 263 17.66 -8.33 2.78
N ASN A 264 16.80 -7.94 1.83
CA ASN A 264 15.38 -7.73 2.07
C ASN A 264 14.58 -9.01 1.76
N VAL A 265 14.21 -9.76 2.80
CA VAL A 265 13.46 -11.02 2.69
C VAL A 265 12.14 -10.84 1.94
N THR A 266 11.38 -9.78 2.22
CA THR A 266 10.11 -9.50 1.53
C THR A 266 10.32 -9.31 0.04
N PHE A 267 11.39 -8.62 -0.36
CA PHE A 267 11.76 -8.50 -1.77
C PHE A 267 12.16 -9.85 -2.38
N GLN A 268 12.88 -10.70 -1.64
CA GLN A 268 13.25 -12.04 -2.11
C GLN A 268 12.01 -12.90 -2.39
N LEU A 269 10.98 -12.84 -1.53
CA LEU A 269 9.68 -13.49 -1.76
C LEU A 269 9.04 -12.99 -3.06
N CYS A 270 8.96 -11.67 -3.25
CA CYS A 270 8.42 -11.07 -4.48
C CYS A 270 9.19 -11.51 -5.73
N ARG A 271 10.53 -11.55 -5.66
CA ARG A 271 11.39 -11.97 -6.76
C ARG A 271 11.23 -13.45 -7.08
N ASN A 272 11.20 -14.31 -6.07
CA ASN A 272 11.03 -15.75 -6.26
C ASN A 272 9.65 -16.04 -6.86
N MET A 273 8.60 -15.32 -6.43
CA MET A 273 7.28 -15.35 -7.06
C MET A 273 7.31 -14.87 -8.52
N ALA A 274 7.95 -13.73 -8.80
CA ALA A 274 8.08 -13.22 -10.17
C ALA A 274 8.79 -14.21 -11.09
N LEU A 275 9.85 -14.88 -10.61
CA LEU A 275 10.53 -15.94 -11.35
C LEU A 275 9.62 -17.15 -11.56
N ALA A 276 8.83 -17.55 -10.56
CA ALA A 276 7.91 -18.68 -10.67
C ALA A 276 6.79 -18.42 -11.69
N GLU A 277 6.18 -17.23 -11.66
CA GLU A 277 5.15 -16.81 -12.61
C GLU A 277 5.69 -16.73 -14.06
N LYS A 278 6.99 -16.47 -14.22
CA LYS A 278 7.67 -16.57 -15.53
C LYS A 278 8.12 -17.99 -15.91
N GLY A 279 8.03 -18.96 -15.01
CA GLY A 279 8.59 -20.31 -15.20
C GLY A 279 10.12 -20.30 -15.29
N GLU A 280 10.77 -19.41 -14.55
CA GLU A 280 12.23 -19.23 -14.51
C GLU A 280 12.80 -19.44 -13.09
N LEU A 281 11.98 -19.82 -12.10
CA LEU A 281 12.43 -19.99 -10.71
C LEU A 281 13.55 -21.03 -10.66
N GLY A 282 13.31 -22.23 -11.18
CA GLY A 282 14.34 -23.28 -11.22
C GLY A 282 15.58 -22.90 -12.06
N GLU A 283 15.42 -22.04 -13.07
CA GLU A 283 16.53 -21.62 -13.92
C GLU A 283 17.46 -20.64 -13.20
N LYS A 284 16.88 -19.66 -12.50
CA LYS A 284 17.61 -18.50 -11.97
C LYS A 284 17.70 -18.45 -10.44
N PHE A 285 17.16 -19.43 -9.73
CA PHE A 285 17.09 -19.42 -8.25
C PHE A 285 18.43 -19.12 -7.57
N LEU A 286 19.52 -19.75 -8.03
CA LEU A 286 20.86 -19.60 -7.47
C LEU A 286 21.63 -18.38 -8.00
N MET A 287 21.02 -17.59 -8.89
CA MET A 287 21.61 -16.34 -9.37
C MET A 287 21.39 -15.18 -8.39
N TYR A 288 20.53 -15.37 -7.39
CA TYR A 288 20.14 -14.34 -6.43
C TYR A 288 20.34 -14.78 -4.99
N GLU A 289 20.51 -13.81 -4.10
CA GLU A 289 20.63 -14.02 -2.66
C GLU A 289 19.36 -14.64 -2.08
N GLN A 290 19.51 -15.70 -1.27
CA GLN A 290 18.41 -16.37 -0.57
C GLN A 290 18.68 -16.37 0.94
N SER A 291 17.72 -15.89 1.72
CA SER A 291 17.77 -15.89 3.20
C SER A 291 17.20 -17.19 3.78
N GLY A 292 17.70 -18.33 3.30
CA GLY A 292 17.23 -19.65 3.72
C GLY A 292 15.73 -19.85 3.46
N MET A 293 15.05 -20.55 4.37
CA MET A 293 13.59 -20.78 4.28
C MET A 293 12.76 -19.50 4.27
N ASN A 294 13.24 -18.41 4.90
CA ASN A 294 12.51 -17.14 4.92
C ASN A 294 12.32 -16.52 3.53
N SER A 295 13.20 -16.86 2.57
CA SER A 295 13.08 -16.41 1.17
C SER A 295 12.01 -17.17 0.36
N ILE A 296 11.46 -18.25 0.91
CA ILE A 296 10.37 -19.05 0.35
C ILE A 296 9.09 -18.82 1.15
N MET A 297 9.17 -18.96 2.46
CA MET A 297 8.08 -18.72 3.41
C MET A 297 8.68 -18.05 4.65
N THR A 298 8.46 -16.75 4.77
CA THR A 298 8.89 -16.01 5.96
C THR A 298 8.08 -16.45 7.18
N THR A 299 8.75 -16.62 8.33
CA THR A 299 8.06 -16.76 9.62
C THR A 299 7.85 -15.41 10.30
N ASP A 300 8.50 -14.36 9.80
CA ASP A 300 8.36 -13.00 10.28
C ASP A 300 7.12 -12.33 9.66
N MET A 301 5.97 -12.56 10.30
CA MET A 301 4.68 -11.96 9.95
C MET A 301 4.37 -10.71 10.79
N ASN A 302 5.40 -9.93 11.15
CA ASN A 302 5.23 -8.79 12.06
C ASN A 302 4.45 -7.62 11.46
N SER A 303 4.04 -7.70 10.19
CA SER A 303 3.25 -6.66 9.53
C SER A 303 2.20 -7.26 8.60
N LEU A 304 1.01 -6.67 8.62
CA LEU A 304 -0.13 -7.10 7.79
C LEU A 304 0.16 -6.98 6.29
N GLN A 305 1.05 -6.06 5.90
CA GLN A 305 1.61 -5.91 4.57
C GLN A 305 2.22 -7.23 4.06
N VAL A 306 3.01 -7.90 4.91
CA VAL A 306 3.68 -9.16 4.57
C VAL A 306 2.67 -10.29 4.46
N THR A 307 1.69 -10.37 5.36
CA THR A 307 0.60 -11.36 5.26
C THR A 307 -0.20 -11.20 3.97
N MET A 308 -0.51 -9.97 3.57
CA MET A 308 -1.17 -9.69 2.30
C MET A 308 -0.32 -10.10 1.09
N LEU A 309 1.01 -9.87 1.12
CA LEU A 309 1.91 -10.36 0.07
C LEU A 309 1.90 -11.89 -0.01
N LEU A 310 1.87 -12.57 1.13
CA LEU A 310 1.91 -14.03 1.15
C LEU A 310 0.68 -14.67 0.54
N THR A 311 -0.46 -13.97 0.49
CA THR A 311 -1.61 -14.42 -0.29
C THR A 311 -1.24 -14.66 -1.75
N ASP A 312 -0.47 -13.76 -2.37
CA ASP A 312 0.00 -13.90 -3.75
C ASP A 312 1.08 -14.97 -3.84
N VAL A 313 2.03 -14.99 -2.91
CA VAL A 313 3.15 -15.96 -2.91
C VAL A 313 2.64 -17.39 -2.82
N PHE A 314 1.75 -17.70 -1.87
CA PHE A 314 1.15 -19.03 -1.76
C PHE A 314 0.28 -19.39 -2.95
N TYR A 315 -0.43 -18.40 -3.51
CA TYR A 315 -1.21 -18.63 -4.72
C TYR A 315 -0.29 -18.99 -5.89
N ALA A 316 0.80 -18.26 -6.11
CA ALA A 316 1.80 -18.53 -7.14
C ALA A 316 2.43 -19.93 -6.96
N MET A 317 2.73 -20.33 -5.72
CA MET A 317 3.18 -21.68 -5.37
C MET A 317 2.16 -22.78 -5.70
N GLY A 318 0.88 -22.45 -5.88
CA GLY A 318 -0.21 -23.42 -6.06
C GLY A 318 -0.84 -23.87 -4.73
N TYR A 319 -0.43 -23.30 -3.60
CA TYR A 319 -1.01 -23.57 -2.30
C TYR A 319 -2.27 -22.71 -2.08
N VAL A 320 -3.32 -23.01 -2.84
CA VAL A 320 -4.59 -22.26 -2.91
C VAL A 320 -5.22 -22.05 -1.53
N ASN A 321 -5.29 -23.09 -0.70
CA ASN A 321 -5.94 -23.01 0.61
C ASN A 321 -5.15 -22.14 1.60
N MET A 322 -3.82 -22.17 1.56
CA MET A 322 -3.00 -21.27 2.40
C MET A 322 -3.14 -19.82 1.95
N SER A 323 -3.20 -19.57 0.64
CA SER A 323 -3.51 -18.26 0.10
C SER A 323 -4.88 -17.74 0.58
N GLN A 324 -5.90 -18.61 0.56
CA GLN A 324 -7.24 -18.30 1.07
C GLN A 324 -7.23 -17.98 2.57
N LEU A 325 -6.51 -18.76 3.38
CA LEU A 325 -6.39 -18.54 4.82
C LEU A 325 -5.76 -17.17 5.12
N CYS A 326 -4.59 -16.89 4.53
CA CYS A 326 -3.93 -15.61 4.71
C CYS A 326 -4.80 -14.43 4.24
N ALA A 327 -5.57 -14.61 3.16
CA ALA A 327 -6.47 -13.58 2.67
C ALA A 327 -7.63 -13.33 3.62
N PHE A 328 -8.21 -14.40 4.18
CA PHE A 328 -9.31 -14.31 5.14
C PHE A 328 -8.85 -13.61 6.43
N GLU A 329 -7.74 -14.07 7.03
CA GLU A 329 -7.18 -13.48 8.25
C GLU A 329 -6.82 -12.00 8.05
N SER A 330 -6.14 -11.68 6.94
CA SER A 330 -5.79 -10.30 6.63
C SER A 330 -7.02 -9.42 6.44
N GLN A 331 -8.11 -9.99 5.91
CA GLN A 331 -9.35 -9.28 5.66
C GLN A 331 -10.11 -8.95 6.94
N GLU A 332 -10.10 -9.85 7.92
CA GLU A 332 -10.64 -9.61 9.25
C GLU A 332 -9.83 -8.54 10.00
N CYS A 333 -8.50 -8.49 9.83
CA CYS A 333 -7.64 -7.47 10.44
C CYS A 333 -7.85 -6.03 9.90
N ILE A 334 -8.64 -5.84 8.83
CA ILE A 334 -8.85 -4.53 8.18
C ILE A 334 -10.34 -4.19 8.03
N ASP A 335 -11.15 -4.63 9.00
CA ASP A 335 -12.58 -4.37 9.09
C ASP A 335 -13.35 -4.79 7.83
N ASN A 336 -12.88 -5.84 7.17
CA ASN A 336 -13.51 -6.37 5.97
C ASN A 336 -13.58 -5.37 4.78
N LYS A 337 -12.59 -4.45 4.64
CA LYS A 337 -12.61 -3.39 3.61
C LYS A 337 -11.75 -3.56 2.35
N SER A 338 -10.70 -4.41 2.32
CA SER A 338 -9.78 -4.47 1.15
C SER A 338 -10.40 -5.10 -0.09
N PRO A 339 -10.68 -4.36 -1.18
CA PRO A 339 -11.19 -5.00 -2.40
C PRO A 339 -10.21 -6.03 -2.96
N TYR A 340 -8.90 -5.82 -2.77
CA TYR A 340 -7.85 -6.73 -3.20
C TYR A 340 -7.98 -8.13 -2.57
N LEU A 341 -8.13 -8.23 -1.25
CA LEU A 341 -8.28 -9.52 -0.58
C LEU A 341 -9.62 -10.18 -0.90
N TRP A 342 -10.70 -9.42 -1.08
CA TRP A 342 -11.96 -9.98 -1.59
C TRP A 342 -11.79 -10.59 -2.98
N GLN A 343 -11.02 -9.99 -3.89
CA GLN A 343 -10.74 -10.60 -5.20
C GLN A 343 -10.05 -11.96 -5.03
N ARG A 344 -9.06 -12.06 -4.14
CA ARG A 344 -8.38 -13.31 -3.84
C ARG A 344 -9.35 -14.35 -3.29
N LEU A 345 -10.17 -13.97 -2.32
CA LEU A 345 -11.18 -14.84 -1.71
C LEU A 345 -12.25 -15.30 -2.72
N VAL A 346 -12.66 -14.46 -3.67
CA VAL A 346 -13.54 -14.89 -4.78
C VAL A 346 -12.86 -16.00 -5.57
N VAL A 347 -11.63 -15.78 -6.02
CA VAL A 347 -10.89 -16.73 -6.86
C VAL A 347 -10.70 -18.07 -6.14
N THR A 348 -10.20 -18.06 -4.91
CA THR A 348 -9.93 -19.32 -4.19
C THR A 348 -11.22 -20.07 -3.83
N ASN A 349 -12.33 -19.37 -3.55
CA ASN A 349 -13.63 -20.03 -3.31
C ASN A 349 -14.24 -20.59 -4.60
N LEU A 350 -14.07 -19.94 -5.75
CA LEU A 350 -14.44 -20.51 -7.05
C LEU A 350 -13.63 -21.79 -7.33
N GLU A 351 -12.32 -21.77 -7.07
CA GLU A 351 -11.45 -22.95 -7.24
C GLU A 351 -11.80 -24.08 -6.27
N ASN A 352 -12.14 -23.78 -5.02
CA ASN A 352 -12.63 -24.78 -4.06
C ASN A 352 -14.05 -25.29 -4.37
N GLY A 353 -14.82 -24.61 -5.23
CA GLY A 353 -16.22 -24.95 -5.50
C GLY A 353 -17.18 -24.46 -4.41
N ALA A 354 -16.72 -23.62 -3.49
CA ALA A 354 -17.50 -22.94 -2.47
C ALA A 354 -18.28 -21.74 -3.07
N TYR A 355 -19.12 -22.01 -4.07
CA TYR A 355 -19.77 -20.99 -4.89
C TYR A 355 -20.64 -20.01 -4.09
N ALA A 356 -21.35 -20.49 -3.07
CA ALA A 356 -22.18 -19.63 -2.22
C ALA A 356 -21.35 -18.58 -1.46
N VAL A 357 -20.11 -18.92 -1.08
CA VAL A 357 -19.19 -17.99 -0.41
C VAL A 357 -18.61 -17.01 -1.44
N ALA A 358 -18.18 -17.52 -2.60
CA ALA A 358 -17.70 -16.69 -3.70
C ALA A 358 -18.75 -15.66 -4.14
N GLU A 359 -20.03 -16.05 -4.21
CA GLU A 359 -21.13 -15.16 -4.58
C GLU A 359 -21.31 -14.01 -3.58
N LYS A 360 -21.24 -14.28 -2.28
CA LYS A 360 -21.26 -13.22 -1.25
C LYS A 360 -20.15 -12.21 -1.48
N TYR A 361 -18.97 -12.69 -1.87
CA TYR A 361 -17.81 -11.84 -2.11
C TYR A 361 -17.90 -11.05 -3.41
N ILE A 362 -18.38 -11.67 -4.49
CA ILE A 362 -18.71 -11.01 -5.76
C ILE A 362 -19.72 -9.88 -5.51
N HIS A 363 -20.79 -10.14 -4.77
CA HIS A 363 -21.84 -9.16 -4.48
C HIS A 363 -21.31 -7.88 -3.82
N LYS A 364 -20.34 -7.99 -2.89
CA LYS A 364 -19.71 -6.81 -2.30
C LYS A 364 -18.87 -6.03 -3.31
N LEU A 365 -18.05 -6.71 -4.11
CA LEU A 365 -17.22 -6.07 -5.12
C LEU A 365 -18.04 -5.41 -6.25
N GLU A 366 -19.21 -5.95 -6.57
CA GLU A 366 -20.17 -5.35 -7.51
C GLU A 366 -20.69 -3.97 -7.06
N ARG A 367 -20.60 -3.69 -5.76
CA ARG A 367 -20.95 -2.39 -5.17
C ARG A 367 -19.75 -1.47 -5.02
N THR A 368 -18.70 -1.66 -5.80
CA THR A 368 -17.57 -0.72 -5.90
C THR A 368 -17.57 -0.03 -7.27
N LEU A 369 -16.83 1.05 -7.41
CA LEU A 369 -16.65 1.69 -8.72
C LEU A 369 -15.68 0.89 -9.60
N ALA A 370 -14.52 0.54 -9.05
CA ALA A 370 -13.40 -0.02 -9.81
C ALA A 370 -13.48 -1.52 -10.09
N TYR A 371 -14.04 -2.31 -9.17
CA TYR A 371 -13.98 -3.78 -9.23
C TYR A 371 -15.29 -4.41 -9.70
N ARG A 372 -16.33 -3.61 -9.93
CA ARG A 372 -17.67 -4.11 -10.28
C ARG A 372 -17.70 -4.98 -11.53
N ASP A 373 -17.04 -4.52 -12.59
CA ASP A 373 -17.10 -5.24 -13.87
C ASP A 373 -16.26 -6.52 -13.82
N TRP A 374 -15.12 -6.47 -13.14
CA TRP A 374 -14.32 -7.66 -12.81
C TRP A 374 -15.16 -8.68 -12.04
N ALA A 375 -15.91 -8.25 -11.01
CA ALA A 375 -16.73 -9.12 -10.17
C ALA A 375 -17.90 -9.75 -10.94
N ARG A 376 -18.62 -8.95 -11.75
CA ARG A 376 -19.72 -9.43 -12.61
C ARG A 376 -19.26 -10.51 -13.57
N GLU A 377 -18.09 -10.35 -14.18
CA GLU A 377 -17.53 -11.34 -15.09
C GLU A 377 -17.33 -12.71 -14.42
N ARG A 378 -17.02 -12.73 -13.11
CA ARG A 378 -16.78 -13.97 -12.36
C ARG A 378 -18.06 -14.76 -12.08
N ARG A 379 -19.25 -14.15 -12.20
CA ARG A 379 -20.53 -14.86 -12.03
C ARG A 379 -20.68 -16.04 -13.01
N LYS A 380 -20.05 -16.01 -14.18
CA LYS A 380 -20.09 -17.13 -15.16
C LYS A 380 -19.54 -18.45 -14.63
N PHE A 381 -18.73 -18.39 -13.57
CA PHE A 381 -18.13 -19.56 -12.92
C PHE A 381 -18.96 -20.10 -11.74
N LEU A 382 -19.92 -19.31 -11.22
CA LEU A 382 -20.74 -19.73 -10.09
C LEU A 382 -21.58 -20.95 -10.46
N TYR A 383 -21.54 -21.97 -9.61
CA TYR A 383 -22.30 -23.21 -9.77
C TYR A 383 -22.02 -23.94 -11.10
N ASN A 384 -20.86 -23.71 -11.71
CA ASN A 384 -20.49 -24.28 -13.00
C ASN A 384 -19.06 -24.84 -12.98
N ASP A 385 -18.92 -26.06 -12.44
CA ASP A 385 -17.63 -26.76 -12.39
C ASP A 385 -16.99 -26.97 -13.76
N ALA A 386 -17.80 -27.13 -14.81
CA ALA A 386 -17.30 -27.31 -16.16
C ALA A 386 -16.60 -26.05 -16.66
N ALA A 387 -17.18 -24.87 -16.39
CA ALA A 387 -16.54 -23.59 -16.71
C ALA A 387 -15.25 -23.39 -15.91
N VAL A 388 -15.26 -23.67 -14.60
CA VAL A 388 -14.05 -23.56 -13.76
C VAL A 388 -12.95 -24.49 -14.24
N ARG A 389 -13.26 -25.75 -14.57
CA ARG A 389 -12.26 -26.72 -15.07
C ARG A 389 -11.69 -26.38 -16.44
N ARG A 390 -12.46 -25.70 -17.30
CA ARG A 390 -12.01 -25.29 -18.65
C ARG A 390 -11.17 -24.01 -18.61
N ASP A 391 -11.30 -23.21 -17.57
CA ASP A 391 -10.47 -22.01 -17.40
C ASP A 391 -9.00 -22.40 -17.19
N PRO A 392 -8.05 -21.80 -17.92
CA PRO A 392 -6.64 -22.20 -17.87
C PRO A 392 -5.98 -21.93 -16.51
N VAL A 393 -6.45 -20.92 -15.77
CA VAL A 393 -5.89 -20.57 -14.45
C VAL A 393 -6.64 -21.31 -13.36
N LEU A 394 -7.96 -21.10 -13.25
CA LEU A 394 -8.77 -21.69 -12.18
C LEU A 394 -8.77 -23.22 -12.26
N GLY A 395 -8.82 -23.79 -13.47
CA GLY A 395 -8.81 -25.22 -13.70
C GLY A 395 -7.49 -25.86 -13.27
N LEU A 396 -6.36 -25.19 -13.52
CA LEU A 396 -5.04 -25.64 -13.09
C LEU A 396 -4.90 -25.54 -11.57
N LYS A 397 -5.26 -24.41 -10.96
CA LYS A 397 -5.21 -24.21 -9.50
C LYS A 397 -6.14 -25.15 -8.75
N ARG A 398 -7.32 -25.47 -9.30
CA ARG A 398 -8.24 -26.46 -8.72
C ARG A 398 -7.61 -27.85 -8.62
N LYS A 399 -6.73 -28.26 -9.54
CA LYS A 399 -6.00 -29.54 -9.44
C LYS A 399 -4.98 -29.55 -8.29
N CYS A 400 -4.51 -28.38 -7.85
CA CYS A 400 -3.58 -28.24 -6.72
C CYS A 400 -4.27 -28.36 -5.35
N ILE A 401 -5.60 -28.35 -5.29
CA ILE A 401 -6.35 -28.43 -4.03
C ILE A 401 -6.42 -29.88 -3.53
N PHE A 402 -6.23 -30.05 -2.22
CA PHE A 402 -6.35 -31.36 -1.58
C PHE A 402 -7.78 -31.91 -1.66
N LYS A 403 -7.91 -33.20 -1.98
CA LYS A 403 -9.22 -33.87 -2.13
C LYS A 403 -9.93 -34.20 -0.82
N GLY A 404 -9.29 -33.98 0.33
CA GLY A 404 -9.87 -34.28 1.65
C GLY A 404 -9.42 -33.28 2.70
N ASP A 405 -10.16 -33.23 3.80
CA ASP A 405 -9.91 -32.31 4.90
C ASP A 405 -8.62 -32.68 5.64
N CYS A 406 -7.65 -31.76 5.64
CA CYS A 406 -6.44 -31.90 6.41
C CYS A 406 -6.04 -30.55 7.01
N LEU A 407 -5.39 -30.62 8.17
CA LEU A 407 -4.74 -29.44 8.76
C LEU A 407 -3.51 -29.12 7.92
N MET A 408 -3.40 -27.86 7.50
CA MET A 408 -2.23 -27.36 6.78
C MET A 408 -0.99 -27.49 7.66
N GLY A 409 0.12 -27.93 7.08
CA GLY A 409 1.40 -28.10 7.75
C GLY A 409 1.46 -29.22 8.78
N ARG A 410 0.43 -30.09 8.88
CA ARG A 410 0.40 -31.20 9.85
C ARG A 410 1.68 -32.04 9.82
N ASP A 411 2.10 -32.41 8.62
CA ASP A 411 3.29 -33.24 8.37
C ASP A 411 4.47 -32.41 7.83
N GLY A 412 4.37 -31.07 7.92
CA GLY A 412 5.33 -30.12 7.38
C GLY A 412 4.85 -29.45 6.09
N PHE A 413 5.29 -28.20 5.89
CA PHE A 413 4.98 -27.41 4.69
C PHE A 413 5.55 -28.05 3.41
N ASP A 414 6.69 -28.74 3.54
CA ASP A 414 7.29 -29.48 2.43
C ASP A 414 6.45 -30.68 2.01
N HIS A 415 5.88 -31.42 2.96
CA HIS A 415 4.96 -32.50 2.67
C HIS A 415 3.70 -32.03 1.94
N ASP A 416 3.15 -30.87 2.32
CA ASP A 416 2.01 -30.30 1.63
C ASP A 416 2.33 -29.96 0.16
N LEU A 417 3.47 -29.32 -0.09
CA LEU A 417 3.92 -29.04 -1.46
C LEU A 417 4.22 -30.32 -2.25
N GLU A 418 4.80 -31.35 -1.63
CA GLU A 418 4.96 -32.68 -2.26
C GLU A 418 3.61 -33.21 -2.76
N ARG A 419 2.57 -33.19 -1.92
CA ARG A 419 1.21 -33.64 -2.27
C ARG A 419 0.61 -32.81 -3.41
N ILE A 420 0.81 -31.49 -3.42
CA ILE A 420 0.36 -30.61 -4.51
C ILE A 420 1.04 -31.00 -5.82
N VAL A 421 2.35 -31.19 -5.81
CA VAL A 421 3.14 -31.57 -6.99
C VAL A 421 2.72 -32.94 -7.52
N GLU A 422 2.41 -33.89 -6.64
CA GLU A 422 1.90 -35.21 -7.05
C GLU A 422 0.51 -35.15 -7.68
N ALA A 423 -0.38 -34.32 -7.15
CA ALA A 423 -1.73 -34.14 -7.68
C ALA A 423 -1.74 -33.35 -9.00
N CYS A 424 -0.84 -32.36 -9.14
CA CYS A 424 -0.78 -31.46 -10.29
C CYS A 424 0.67 -31.17 -10.73
N PRO A 425 1.38 -32.16 -11.28
CA PRO A 425 2.76 -31.97 -11.73
C PRO A 425 2.87 -30.98 -12.92
N GLU A 426 1.77 -30.75 -13.64
CA GLU A 426 1.69 -29.74 -14.71
C GLU A 426 1.85 -28.31 -14.19
N HIS A 427 1.60 -28.06 -12.90
CA HIS A 427 1.81 -26.75 -12.30
C HIS A 427 3.29 -26.57 -11.92
N ARG A 428 4.07 -26.16 -12.93
CA ARG A 428 5.53 -26.02 -12.86
C ARG A 428 6.02 -25.23 -11.64
N ALA A 429 5.33 -24.16 -11.25
CA ALA A 429 5.71 -23.35 -10.11
C ALA A 429 5.75 -24.16 -8.80
N SER A 430 4.78 -25.05 -8.54
CA SER A 430 4.80 -25.90 -7.33
C SER A 430 6.04 -26.79 -7.31
N LEU A 431 6.38 -27.41 -8.45
CA LEU A 431 7.53 -28.30 -8.58
C LEU A 431 8.84 -27.53 -8.37
N GLU A 432 8.96 -26.34 -8.93
CA GLU A 432 10.14 -25.49 -8.75
C GLU A 432 10.25 -24.93 -7.33
N TYR A 433 9.15 -24.53 -6.70
CA TYR A 433 9.18 -24.11 -5.30
C TYR A 433 9.59 -25.24 -4.36
N LEU A 434 9.10 -26.46 -4.60
CA LEU A 434 9.51 -27.63 -3.83
C LEU A 434 11.02 -27.92 -3.96
N GLY A 435 11.54 -27.87 -5.19
CA GLY A 435 12.98 -28.00 -5.43
C GLY A 435 13.80 -26.90 -4.77
N ALA A 436 13.38 -25.65 -4.92
CA ALA A 436 14.03 -24.48 -4.32
C ALA A 436 14.06 -24.56 -2.79
N MET A 437 12.95 -24.98 -2.18
CA MET A 437 12.83 -25.20 -0.74
C MET A 437 13.84 -26.24 -0.24
N TYR A 438 13.94 -27.41 -0.90
CA TYR A 438 14.92 -28.42 -0.49
C TYR A 438 16.37 -27.94 -0.63
N ILE A 439 16.66 -27.08 -1.61
CA ILE A 439 18.00 -26.47 -1.74
C ILE A 439 18.28 -25.58 -0.53
N VAL A 440 17.38 -24.65 -0.17
CA VAL A 440 17.62 -23.70 0.93
C VAL A 440 17.54 -24.34 2.32
N SER A 441 16.83 -25.46 2.46
CA SER A 441 16.75 -26.25 3.70
C SER A 441 17.79 -27.37 3.76
N ASN A 442 18.72 -27.46 2.80
CA ASN A 442 19.75 -28.50 2.67
C ASN A 442 19.20 -29.94 2.75
N GLN A 443 18.02 -30.20 2.17
CA GLN A 443 17.37 -31.52 2.13
C GLN A 443 17.83 -32.31 0.88
N GLN A 444 19.12 -32.60 0.82
CA GLN A 444 19.80 -33.14 -0.37
C GLN A 444 19.14 -34.40 -0.93
N GLY A 445 18.86 -35.39 -0.07
CA GLY A 445 18.24 -36.65 -0.48
C GLY A 445 16.83 -36.47 -1.05
N LYS A 446 16.04 -35.55 -0.49
CA LYS A 446 14.70 -35.23 -1.04
C LYS A 446 14.82 -34.54 -2.40
N PHE A 447 15.74 -33.59 -2.53
CA PHE A 447 16.02 -32.90 -3.80
C PHE A 447 16.43 -33.85 -4.92
N LEU A 448 17.40 -34.74 -4.67
CA LEU A 448 17.86 -35.71 -5.68
C LEU A 448 16.74 -36.68 -6.10
N ARG A 449 15.91 -37.15 -5.15
CA ARG A 449 14.74 -37.98 -5.46
C ARG A 449 13.71 -37.23 -6.31
N LEU A 450 13.45 -35.95 -6.01
CA LEU A 450 12.55 -35.11 -6.78
C LEU A 450 13.03 -34.95 -8.23
N MET A 451 14.31 -34.61 -8.42
CA MET A 451 14.90 -34.46 -9.75
C MET A 451 14.84 -35.79 -10.52
N LYS A 452 15.19 -36.92 -9.89
CA LYS A 452 15.10 -38.25 -10.52
C LYS A 452 13.68 -38.61 -10.93
N LYS A 453 12.67 -38.26 -10.12
CA LYS A 453 11.25 -38.56 -10.38
C LYS A 453 10.70 -37.79 -11.58
N TYR A 454 11.06 -36.51 -11.73
CA TYR A 454 10.46 -35.63 -12.72
C TYR A 454 11.31 -35.33 -13.96
N LYS A 455 12.62 -35.60 -13.94
CA LYS A 455 13.50 -35.42 -15.10
C LYS A 455 12.97 -36.19 -16.33
N GLY A 456 12.82 -35.49 -17.44
CA GLY A 456 12.36 -36.06 -18.72
C GLY A 456 10.84 -36.24 -18.82
N THR A 457 10.08 -35.88 -17.78
CA THR A 457 8.61 -35.85 -17.85
C THR A 457 8.13 -34.59 -18.55
N LYS A 458 6.84 -34.54 -18.91
CA LYS A 458 6.20 -33.31 -19.44
C LYS A 458 6.30 -32.13 -18.46
N ALA A 459 6.31 -32.40 -17.15
CA ALA A 459 6.42 -31.40 -16.10
C ALA A 459 7.84 -30.81 -15.96
N MET A 460 8.87 -31.60 -16.25
CA MET A 460 10.27 -31.17 -16.26
C MET A 460 11.05 -31.88 -17.38
N PRO A 461 10.91 -31.42 -18.63
CA PRO A 461 11.58 -32.05 -19.77
C PRO A 461 13.11 -32.00 -19.64
N ARG A 462 13.63 -30.90 -19.10
CA ARG A 462 15.03 -30.69 -18.76
C ARG A 462 15.12 -30.16 -17.33
N ILE A 463 16.17 -30.56 -16.61
CA ILE A 463 16.47 -30.00 -15.29
C ILE A 463 16.91 -28.53 -15.47
N PRO A 464 16.28 -27.57 -14.78
CA PRO A 464 16.65 -26.17 -14.84
C PRO A 464 18.10 -25.89 -14.40
N ALA A 465 18.73 -24.84 -14.92
CA ALA A 465 20.17 -24.60 -14.73
C ALA A 465 20.61 -24.47 -13.26
N SER A 466 19.86 -23.71 -12.43
CA SER A 466 20.18 -23.61 -11.00
C SER A 466 20.00 -24.95 -10.28
N PHE A 467 19.01 -25.74 -10.67
CA PHE A 467 18.78 -27.07 -10.09
C PHE A 467 19.84 -28.08 -10.53
N GLU A 468 20.29 -28.01 -11.79
CA GLU A 468 21.38 -28.84 -12.29
C GLU A 468 22.68 -28.56 -11.51
N LYS A 469 22.96 -27.28 -11.21
CA LYS A 469 24.10 -26.89 -10.38
C LYS A 469 23.98 -27.44 -8.96
N ALA A 470 22.83 -27.29 -8.31
CA ALA A 470 22.58 -27.84 -6.97
C ALA A 470 22.70 -29.37 -6.94
N MET A 471 22.17 -30.05 -7.97
CA MET A 471 22.22 -31.50 -8.10
C MET A 471 23.66 -32.00 -8.15
N LYS A 472 24.51 -31.41 -9.00
CA LYS A 472 25.95 -31.77 -9.07
C LYS A 472 26.67 -31.56 -7.74
N THR A 473 26.38 -30.46 -7.04
CA THR A 473 26.97 -30.18 -5.72
C THR A 473 26.55 -31.22 -4.68
N PHE A 474 25.27 -31.58 -4.60
CA PHE A 474 24.78 -32.59 -3.65
C PHE A 474 25.25 -34.00 -3.98
N GLU A 475 25.35 -34.37 -5.26
CA GLU A 475 25.93 -35.65 -5.69
C GLU A 475 27.41 -35.76 -5.29
N TYR A 476 28.19 -34.69 -5.51
CA TYR A 476 29.60 -34.64 -5.12
C TYR A 476 29.81 -34.77 -3.60
N GLN A 477 29.00 -34.05 -2.81
CA GLN A 477 29.06 -34.13 -1.34
C GLN A 477 28.68 -35.51 -0.81
N ALA A 478 27.73 -36.20 -1.46
CA ALA A 478 27.37 -37.57 -1.11
C ALA A 478 28.54 -38.53 -1.34
N THR A 479 29.31 -38.36 -2.43
CA THR A 479 30.51 -39.18 -2.69
C THR A 479 31.66 -38.91 -1.72
N GLU A 480 31.95 -37.66 -1.35
CA GLU A 480 32.98 -37.34 -0.35
C GLU A 480 32.64 -37.89 1.05
N SER A 481 31.36 -37.90 1.42
CA SER A 481 30.93 -38.46 2.71
C SER A 481 31.09 -39.99 2.83
N ILE A 482 31.36 -40.68 1.71
CA ILE A 482 31.53 -42.13 1.64
C ILE A 482 33.02 -42.53 1.62
N GLU A 483 33.96 -41.63 1.28
CA GLU A 483 35.39 -41.88 1.42
C GLU A 483 35.79 -41.77 2.91
N PRO A 484 36.18 -42.87 3.59
CA PRO A 484 36.74 -42.75 4.91
C PRO A 484 38.09 -42.06 4.80
N ILE A 485 38.33 -41.11 5.71
CA ILE A 485 39.65 -40.56 5.98
C ILE A 485 40.60 -41.74 6.21
N LEU A 486 41.44 -42.02 5.21
CA LEU A 486 42.50 -43.04 5.25
C LEU A 486 43.64 -42.59 6.14
#